data_AF-A0A7S2Z5Y1-F1
#
_entry.id   AF-A0A7S2Z5Y1-F1
#
_cell.length_a   1.000
_cell.length_b   1.000
_cell.length_c   1.000
_cell.angle_alpha   90.00
_cell.angle_beta   90.00
_cell.angle_gamma   90.00
#
_symmetry.space_group_name_H-M   'P 1'
#
loop_
_entity.id
_entity.type
_entity.pdbx_description
1 polymer ?
#
loop_
_entity_poly.entity_id
_entity_poly.type
_entity_poly.pdbx_seq_one_letter_code
_entity_poly.pdbx_strand_id
1 'polypeptide(L)'
;RNYRGAFCVLMGDRNYRELFLPHMRFLHLRMSQLEQATPPEIAARLRDCQITAALYAPQWFLSCFANEMPTTFSARIIDALLQAPPDVTASEVLMKVALRVLIKLQPRICGGSASSGENFEFVLKSVRQVPKSWGAAELRALLS
;
A
#
# COMPACT_ATOMS: atom_id res chain seq x y z
N ARG A 1 23.44 -16.78 20.07
CA ARG A 1 22.66 -16.14 19.00
C ARG A 1 21.19 -16.47 19.28
N ASN A 2 20.39 -15.53 19.80
CA ASN A 2 18.98 -15.81 20.11
C ASN A 2 18.21 -15.95 18.79
N TYR A 3 17.76 -17.15 18.46
CA TYR A 3 16.97 -17.41 17.26
C TYR A 3 15.55 -16.88 17.46
N ARG A 4 15.35 -15.57 17.23
CA ARG A 4 14.01 -14.99 17.17
C ARG A 4 13.34 -15.44 15.89
N GLY A 5 12.13 -16.00 15.99
CA GLY A 5 11.33 -16.36 14.82
C GLY A 5 10.97 -15.13 13.99
N ALA A 6 10.78 -15.31 12.67
CA ALA A 6 10.49 -14.22 11.74
C ALA A 6 9.31 -13.34 12.18
N PHE A 7 8.27 -13.93 12.74
CA PHE A 7 7.13 -13.19 13.29
C PHE A 7 7.53 -12.25 14.43
N CYS A 8 8.38 -12.69 15.37
CA CYS A 8 8.86 -11.85 16.46
C CYS A 8 9.72 -10.69 15.94
N VAL A 9 10.55 -10.94 14.92
CA VAL A 9 11.35 -9.88 14.27
C VAL A 9 10.43 -8.86 13.60
N LEU A 10 9.42 -9.29 12.85
CA LEU A 10 8.48 -8.37 12.19
C LEU A 10 7.68 -7.55 13.21
N MET A 11 7.05 -8.21 14.19
CA MET A 11 6.15 -7.54 15.12
C MET A 11 6.90 -6.71 16.15
N GLY A 12 8.08 -7.14 16.59
CA GLY A 12 8.90 -6.44 17.56
C GLY A 12 9.89 -5.49 16.89
N ASP A 13 10.91 -6.05 16.25
CA ASP A 13 12.08 -5.32 15.78
C ASP A 13 11.77 -4.39 14.60
N ARG A 14 10.82 -4.76 13.72
CA ARG A 14 10.31 -3.90 12.63
C ARG A 14 9.11 -3.06 13.02
N ASN A 15 8.70 -3.15 14.28
CA ASN A 15 7.55 -2.46 14.87
C ASN A 15 6.24 -2.61 14.06
N TYR A 16 6.05 -3.70 13.29
CA TYR A 16 4.86 -3.88 12.47
C TYR A 16 3.57 -3.88 13.30
N ARG A 17 3.66 -4.31 14.56
CA ARG A 17 2.56 -4.32 15.54
C ARG A 17 1.91 -2.95 15.76
N GLU A 18 2.60 -1.84 15.49
CA GLU A 18 2.05 -0.49 15.71
C GLU A 18 0.78 -0.24 14.90
N LEU A 19 0.69 -0.85 13.70
CA LEU A 19 -0.45 -0.72 12.79
C LEU A 19 -1.69 -1.46 13.29
N PHE A 20 -1.55 -2.33 14.29
CA PHE A 20 -2.61 -3.18 14.85
C PHE A 20 -3.05 -2.74 16.24
N LEU A 21 -2.49 -1.64 16.76
CA LEU A 21 -2.87 -1.13 18.08
C LEU A 21 -4.35 -0.74 18.12
N PRO A 22 -5.00 -0.76 19.32
CA PRO A 22 -6.38 -0.36 19.47
C PRO A 22 -6.67 1.00 18.82
N HIS A 23 -7.86 1.13 18.23
CA HIS A 23 -8.30 2.30 17.44
C HIS A 23 -7.49 2.59 16.18
N MET A 24 -6.51 1.75 15.80
CA MET A 24 -5.79 1.83 14.53
C MET A 24 -5.17 3.21 14.25
N ARG A 25 -4.80 3.96 15.31
CA ARG A 25 -4.34 5.36 15.18
C ARG A 25 -3.14 5.50 14.23
N PHE A 26 -2.17 4.59 14.32
CA PHE A 26 -1.01 4.60 13.43
C PHE A 26 -1.38 4.24 12.00
N LEU A 27 -2.33 3.33 11.79
CA LEU A 27 -2.84 3.04 10.45
C LEU A 27 -3.52 4.28 9.85
N HIS A 28 -4.37 4.99 10.62
CA HIS A 28 -4.98 6.25 10.17
C HIS A 28 -3.94 7.31 9.83
N LEU A 29 -2.90 7.45 10.65
CA LEU A 29 -1.78 8.36 10.37
C LEU A 29 -1.07 7.99 9.06
N ARG A 30 -0.78 6.70 8.84
CA ARG A 30 -0.16 6.24 7.59
C ARG A 30 -1.06 6.47 6.38
N MET A 31 -2.36 6.28 6.49
CA MET A 31 -3.29 6.61 5.40
C MET A 31 -3.30 8.11 5.09
N SER A 32 -3.31 8.98 6.10
CA SER A 32 -3.22 10.43 5.90
C SER A 32 -1.89 10.85 5.27
N GLN A 33 -0.78 10.25 5.72
CA GLN A 33 0.54 10.47 5.12
C GLN A 33 0.61 9.97 3.67
N LEU A 34 -0.04 8.85 3.34
CA LEU A 34 -0.13 8.34 1.97
C LEU A 34 -0.86 9.33 1.06
N GLU A 35 -2.00 9.87 1.52
CA GLU A 35 -2.74 10.89 0.77
C GLU A 35 -1.88 12.14 0.51
N GLN A 36 -1.09 12.58 1.50
CA GLN A 36 -0.20 13.73 1.36
C GLN A 36 1.00 13.46 0.43
N ALA A 37 1.55 12.25 0.46
CA ALA A 37 2.69 11.86 -0.39
C ALA A 37 2.28 11.52 -1.82
N THR A 38 0.99 11.36 -2.09
CA THR A 38 0.46 11.01 -3.41
C THR A 38 0.67 12.17 -4.40
N PRO A 39 1.14 11.92 -5.64
CA PRO A 39 1.31 12.95 -6.65
C PRO A 39 0.04 13.80 -6.86
N PRO A 40 0.18 15.12 -7.09
CA PRO A 40 -0.95 16.05 -7.08
C PRO A 40 -2.03 15.70 -8.10
N GLU A 41 -1.65 15.16 -9.26
CA GLU A 41 -2.58 14.71 -10.31
C GLU A 41 -3.49 13.58 -9.82
N ILE A 42 -2.90 12.58 -9.16
CA ILE A 42 -3.63 11.44 -8.60
C ILE A 42 -4.47 11.91 -7.41
N ALA A 43 -3.89 12.71 -6.52
CA ALA A 43 -4.56 13.22 -5.33
C ALA A 43 -5.78 14.08 -5.69
N ALA A 44 -5.66 14.95 -6.69
CA ALA A 44 -6.79 15.73 -7.21
C ALA A 44 -7.89 14.82 -7.74
N ARG A 45 -7.53 13.84 -8.58
CA ARG A 45 -8.51 12.92 -9.16
C ARG A 45 -9.22 12.05 -8.13
N LEU A 46 -8.51 11.54 -7.14
CA LEU A 46 -9.09 10.80 -6.02
C LEU A 46 -10.03 11.69 -5.20
N ARG A 47 -9.64 12.95 -4.93
CA ARG A 47 -10.47 13.92 -4.22
C ARG A 47 -11.75 14.28 -4.98
N ASP A 48 -11.65 14.50 -6.29
CA ASP A 48 -12.82 14.79 -7.15
C ASP A 48 -13.82 13.63 -7.13
N CYS A 49 -13.31 12.39 -7.04
CA CYS A 49 -14.13 11.19 -6.88
C CYS A 49 -14.58 10.93 -5.43
N GLN A 50 -14.20 11.75 -4.45
CA GLN A 50 -14.44 11.50 -3.01
C GLN A 50 -13.84 10.17 -2.52
N ILE A 51 -12.73 9.74 -3.10
CA ILE A 51 -12.00 8.52 -2.71
C ILE A 51 -10.90 8.88 -1.72
N THR A 52 -11.04 8.43 -0.48
CA THR A 52 -10.00 8.52 0.54
C THR A 52 -9.21 7.22 0.64
N ALA A 53 -7.99 7.28 1.20
CA ALA A 53 -7.15 6.11 1.42
C ALA A 53 -7.83 5.04 2.29
N ALA A 54 -8.77 5.43 3.15
CA ALA A 54 -9.55 4.49 3.97
C ALA A 54 -10.34 3.46 3.14
N LEU A 55 -10.66 3.76 1.88
CA LEU A 55 -11.43 2.85 1.00
C LEU A 55 -10.60 1.74 0.36
N TYR A 56 -9.27 1.86 0.32
CA TYR A 56 -8.42 0.91 -0.41
C TYR A 56 -7.12 0.52 0.32
N ALA A 57 -6.55 1.40 1.15
CA ALA A 57 -5.23 1.22 1.73
C ALA A 57 -5.15 0.35 3.01
N PRO A 58 -6.18 0.18 3.88
CA PRO A 58 -6.04 -0.58 5.12
C PRO A 58 -5.45 -1.99 4.91
N GLN A 59 -5.93 -2.71 3.89
CA GLN A 59 -5.47 -4.07 3.61
C GLN A 59 -4.04 -4.10 3.07
N TRP A 60 -3.57 -3.06 2.39
CA TRP A 60 -2.18 -2.96 1.95
C TRP A 60 -1.22 -2.99 3.14
N PHE A 61 -1.55 -2.19 4.16
CA PHE A 61 -0.76 -2.06 5.38
C PHE A 61 -0.90 -3.25 6.32
N LEU A 62 -2.10 -3.80 6.49
CA LEU A 62 -2.34 -4.86 7.49
C LEU A 62 -1.97 -6.27 6.98
N SER A 63 -1.97 -6.49 5.67
CA SER A 63 -1.71 -7.81 5.07
C SER A 63 -0.43 -7.88 4.25
N CYS A 64 0.42 -6.85 4.28
CA CYS A 64 1.57 -6.74 3.36
C CYS A 64 1.14 -6.97 1.90
N PHE A 65 0.03 -6.35 1.50
CA PHE A 65 -0.60 -6.45 0.17
C PHE A 65 -1.14 -7.84 -0.22
N ALA A 66 -1.18 -8.82 0.68
CA ALA A 66 -1.55 -10.20 0.35
C ALA A 66 -3.01 -10.37 -0.13
N ASN A 67 -3.89 -9.42 0.19
CA ASN A 67 -5.28 -9.46 -0.29
C ASN A 67 -5.45 -8.99 -1.74
N GLU A 68 -4.63 -8.03 -2.18
CA GLU A 68 -4.80 -7.36 -3.47
C GLU A 68 -3.77 -7.79 -4.51
N MET A 69 -2.76 -8.59 -4.13
CA MET A 69 -1.66 -9.00 -5.01
C MET A 69 -1.27 -10.47 -4.74
N PRO A 70 -0.59 -11.14 -5.70
CA PRO A 70 -0.16 -12.52 -5.52
C PRO A 70 0.70 -12.72 -4.26
N THR A 71 0.53 -13.85 -3.58
CA THR A 71 1.27 -14.18 -2.34
C THR A 71 2.79 -14.12 -2.51
N THR A 72 3.30 -14.40 -3.70
CA THR A 72 4.73 -14.27 -4.02
C THR A 72 5.24 -12.84 -3.86
N PHE A 73 4.42 -11.83 -4.16
CA PHE A 73 4.78 -10.43 -3.96
C PHE A 73 4.81 -10.07 -2.47
N SER A 74 3.79 -10.48 -1.71
CA SER A 74 3.76 -10.27 -0.26
C SER A 74 4.89 -10.97 0.47
N ALA A 75 5.29 -12.17 0.02
CA ALA A 75 6.47 -12.85 0.54
C ALA A 75 7.75 -12.02 0.31
N ARG A 76 7.90 -11.38 -0.85
CA ARG A 76 9.03 -10.47 -1.13
C ARG A 76 8.99 -9.19 -0.30
N ILE A 77 7.81 -8.66 -0.02
CA ILE A 77 7.68 -7.55 0.93
C ILE A 77 8.15 -8.01 2.32
N ILE A 78 7.73 -9.17 2.78
CA ILE A 78 8.17 -9.74 4.06
C ILE A 78 9.69 -9.96 4.08
N ASP A 79 10.29 -10.46 2.99
CA ASP A 79 11.74 -10.56 2.86
C ASP A 79 12.42 -9.19 3.04
N ALA A 80 11.89 -8.15 2.38
CA ALA A 80 12.40 -6.78 2.49
C ALA A 80 12.23 -6.21 3.91
N LEU A 81 11.11 -6.49 4.57
CA LEU A 81 10.85 -6.09 5.96
C LEU A 81 11.85 -6.75 6.93
N LEU A 82 12.13 -8.04 6.76
CA LEU A 82 13.08 -8.77 7.59
C LEU A 82 14.52 -8.26 7.39
N GLN A 83 14.89 -7.93 6.16
CA GLN A 83 16.22 -7.45 5.77
C GLN A 83 16.44 -5.95 6.00
N ALA A 84 15.40 -5.18 6.30
CA ALA A 84 15.49 -3.74 6.49
C ALA A 84 16.52 -3.35 7.59
N PRO A 85 17.13 -2.17 7.53
CA PRO A 85 17.93 -1.64 8.63
C PRO A 85 17.12 -1.49 9.93
N PRO A 86 17.71 -1.61 11.14
CA PRO A 86 16.99 -1.53 12.42
C PRO A 86 16.18 -0.24 12.65
N ASP A 87 16.57 0.85 12.01
CA ASP A 87 15.94 2.16 12.05
C ASP A 87 14.73 2.30 11.12
N VAL A 88 14.54 1.36 10.17
CA VAL A 88 13.43 1.38 9.23
C VAL A 88 12.26 0.54 9.76
N THR A 89 11.12 1.19 9.95
CA THR A 89 9.88 0.52 10.38
C THR A 89 9.18 -0.20 9.23
N ALA A 90 8.37 -1.21 9.56
CA ALA A 90 7.58 -1.90 8.56
C ALA A 90 6.59 -0.97 7.84
N SER A 91 6.01 -0.01 8.58
CA SER A 91 5.07 0.94 8.03
C SER A 91 5.70 1.88 6.99
N GLU A 92 6.99 2.21 7.10
CA GLU A 92 7.72 2.98 6.09
C GLU A 92 7.97 2.21 4.80
N VAL A 93 8.35 0.92 4.90
CA VAL A 93 8.54 0.06 3.72
C VAL A 93 7.21 -0.08 2.97
N LEU A 94 6.13 -0.37 3.70
CA LEU A 94 4.78 -0.49 3.14
C LEU A 94 4.30 0.82 2.51
N MET A 95 4.61 1.96 3.12
CA MET A 95 4.30 3.28 2.56
C MET A 95 4.98 3.51 1.21
N LYS A 96 6.27 3.20 1.10
CA LYS A 96 7.03 3.33 -0.17
C LYS A 96 6.42 2.46 -1.27
N VAL A 97 6.05 1.22 -0.93
CA VAL A 97 5.38 0.31 -1.88
C VAL A 97 4.01 0.86 -2.27
N ALA A 98 3.19 1.31 -1.30
CA ALA A 98 1.87 1.88 -1.56
C ALA A 98 1.92 3.08 -2.51
N LEU A 99 2.90 3.97 -2.32
CA LEU A 99 3.09 5.13 -3.19
C LEU A 99 3.47 4.70 -4.62
N ARG A 100 4.36 3.73 -4.78
CA ARG A 100 4.74 3.19 -6.09
C ARG A 100 3.58 2.50 -6.80
N VAL A 101 2.71 1.82 -6.06
CA VAL A 101 1.46 1.24 -6.56
C VAL A 101 0.56 2.34 -7.13
N LEU A 102 0.33 3.43 -6.39
CA LEU A 102 -0.47 4.57 -6.86
C LEU A 102 0.13 5.22 -8.11
N ILE A 103 1.44 5.47 -8.13
CA ILE A 103 2.15 6.03 -9.29
C ILE A 103 1.97 5.13 -10.52
N LYS A 104 2.13 3.81 -10.36
CA LYS A 104 1.92 2.85 -11.46
C LYS A 104 0.47 2.85 -11.96
N LEU A 105 -0.50 3.14 -11.09
CA LEU A 105 -1.92 3.22 -11.43
C LEU A 105 -2.34 4.58 -12.01
N GLN A 106 -1.47 5.60 -11.98
CA GLN A 106 -1.78 6.97 -12.43
C GLN A 106 -2.46 7.03 -13.80
N PRO A 107 -2.01 6.31 -14.86
CA PRO A 107 -2.66 6.38 -16.17
C PRO A 107 -4.12 5.91 -16.15
N ARG A 108 -4.47 4.98 -15.24
CA ARG A 108 -5.83 4.46 -15.08
C ARG A 108 -6.69 5.37 -14.21
N ILE A 109 -6.11 5.93 -13.15
CA ILE A 109 -6.81 6.86 -12.24
C ILE A 109 -7.16 8.16 -12.99
N CYS A 110 -6.20 8.72 -13.73
CA CYS A 110 -6.35 10.01 -14.42
C CYS A 110 -6.94 9.91 -15.83
N GLY A 111 -7.01 8.72 -16.44
CA GLY A 111 -7.38 8.56 -17.85
C GLY A 111 -8.88 8.50 -18.19
N GLY A 112 -9.79 8.54 -17.20
CA GLY A 112 -11.24 8.45 -17.43
C GLY A 112 -11.91 9.79 -17.75
N SER A 113 -12.87 9.81 -18.68
CA SER A 113 -13.64 11.02 -19.03
C SER A 113 -14.73 11.36 -17.99
N ALA A 114 -15.19 12.61 -18.00
CA ALA A 114 -15.88 13.27 -16.88
C ALA A 114 -17.39 12.95 -16.71
N SER A 115 -17.86 11.71 -16.91
CA SER A 115 -19.22 11.32 -16.48
C SER A 115 -19.26 11.10 -14.95
N SER A 116 -19.90 12.00 -14.22
CA SER A 116 -19.72 12.18 -12.76
C SER A 116 -19.99 10.93 -11.89
N GLY A 117 -20.96 10.07 -12.25
CA GLY A 117 -21.32 8.88 -11.46
C GLY A 117 -20.48 7.62 -11.73
N GLU A 118 -19.97 7.45 -12.96
CA GLU A 118 -19.16 6.28 -13.35
C GLU A 118 -17.71 6.37 -12.83
N ASN A 119 -17.27 7.59 -12.46
CA ASN A 119 -15.89 7.87 -12.10
C ASN A 119 -15.46 7.31 -10.74
N PHE A 120 -16.29 7.37 -9.69
CA PHE A 120 -15.93 6.80 -8.38
C PHE A 120 -15.69 5.30 -8.48
N GLU A 121 -16.67 4.56 -9.02
CA GLU A 121 -16.61 3.11 -9.06
C GLU A 121 -15.47 2.63 -9.95
N PHE A 122 -15.29 3.25 -11.12
CA PHE A 122 -14.20 2.92 -12.04
C PHE A 122 -12.82 3.14 -11.39
N VAL A 123 -12.60 4.30 -10.75
CA VAL A 123 -11.33 4.61 -10.12
C VAL A 123 -11.07 3.70 -8.92
N LEU A 124 -12.07 3.47 -8.06
CA LEU A 124 -11.91 2.59 -6.91
C LEU A 124 -11.67 1.13 -7.33
N LYS A 125 -12.39 0.63 -8.34
CA LYS A 125 -12.14 -0.70 -8.93
C LYS A 125 -10.74 -0.76 -9.53
N SER A 126 -10.29 0.30 -10.21
CA SER A 126 -8.93 0.34 -10.77
C SER A 126 -7.88 0.19 -9.67
N VAL A 127 -8.02 0.91 -8.57
CA VAL A 127 -7.07 0.85 -7.44
C VAL A 127 -7.05 -0.53 -6.77
N ARG A 128 -8.19 -1.21 -6.66
CA ARG A 128 -8.30 -2.49 -5.94
C ARG A 128 -8.06 -3.72 -6.83
N GLN A 129 -8.49 -3.69 -8.08
CA GLN A 129 -8.53 -4.88 -8.94
C GLN A 129 -7.36 -4.95 -9.91
N VAL A 130 -6.90 -3.83 -10.46
CA VAL A 130 -5.80 -3.83 -11.44
C VAL A 130 -4.49 -4.41 -10.86
N PRO A 131 -4.11 -4.14 -9.60
CA PRO A 131 -2.91 -4.76 -9.04
C PRO A 131 -2.90 -6.29 -9.02
N LYS A 132 -4.09 -6.93 -9.04
CA LYS A 132 -4.23 -8.39 -9.06
C LYS A 132 -3.76 -9.02 -10.36
N SER A 133 -3.81 -8.27 -11.46
CA SER A 133 -3.44 -8.76 -12.79
C SER A 133 -2.01 -8.43 -13.20
N TRP A 134 -1.24 -7.71 -12.36
CA TRP A 134 0.14 -7.37 -12.66
C TRP A 134 1.04 -8.61 -12.72
N GLY A 135 1.91 -8.64 -13.73
CA GLY A 135 2.88 -9.70 -13.93
C GLY A 135 4.04 -9.64 -12.92
N ALA A 136 4.78 -10.74 -12.79
CA ALA A 136 5.91 -10.82 -11.85
C ALA A 136 7.04 -9.81 -12.12
N ALA A 137 7.25 -9.38 -13.37
CA ALA A 137 8.21 -8.32 -13.69
C ALA A 137 7.76 -6.96 -13.17
N GLU A 138 6.47 -6.65 -13.33
CA GLU A 138 5.88 -5.39 -12.86
C GLU A 138 5.88 -5.30 -11.34
N LEU A 139 5.50 -6.39 -10.67
CA LEU A 139 5.52 -6.48 -9.21
C LEU A 139 6.95 -6.36 -8.67
N ARG A 140 7.96 -6.93 -9.34
CA ARG A 140 9.37 -6.76 -8.94
C ARG A 140 9.83 -5.30 -9.02
N ALA A 141 9.42 -4.57 -10.06
CA ALA A 141 9.76 -3.15 -10.21
C ALA A 141 9.20 -2.26 -9.08
N LEU A 142 8.15 -2.71 -8.37
CA LEU A 142 7.64 -1.98 -7.20
C LEU A 142 8.57 -2.09 -5.98
N LEU A 143 9.44 -3.10 -5.93
CA LEU A 143 10.34 -3.36 -4.78
C LEU A 143 11.80 -2.93 -5.03
N SER A 144 12.18 -2.61 -6.27
CA SER A 144 13.51 -2.06 -6.64
C SER A 144 13.61 -0.57 -6.32
#